data_AF-A0A9D5KES6-F1
#
_entry.id   AF-A0A9D5KES6-F1
#
_cell.length_a   1.000
_cell.length_b   1.000
_cell.length_c   1.000
_cell.angle_alpha   90.00
_cell.angle_beta   90.00
_cell.angle_gamma   90.00
#
_symmetry.space_group_name_H-M   'P 1'
#
loop_
_entity.id
_entity.type
_entity.pdbx_description
1 polymer ?
#
loop_
_entity_poly.entity_id
_entity_poly.type
_entity_poly.pdbx_seq_one_letter_code
_entity_poly.pdbx_strand_id
1 'polypeptide(L)'
;MRSMSYNGPVEVITVAVDPGEKLLESVRAAVAEHDIRNGVVVSGVATTKTCRMHHIEHCDFPPEDTVYSVEAPLEVGSINGIKE
;
A
#
# COMPACT_ATOMS: atom_id res chain seq x y z
N MET A 1 -14.27 -16.55 7.83
CA MET A 1 -12.83 -16.31 8.05
C MET A 1 -12.07 -17.27 7.15
N ARG A 2 -11.16 -16.77 6.30
CA ARG A 2 -10.22 -17.61 5.53
C ARG A 2 -8.84 -17.46 6.18
N SER A 3 -8.09 -18.55 6.27
CA SER A 3 -6.74 -18.56 6.85
C SER A 3 -5.77 -19.22 5.87
N MET A 4 -4.61 -18.62 5.68
CA MET A 4 -3.49 -19.22 4.95
C MET A 4 -2.28 -19.26 5.89
N SER A 5 -1.65 -20.42 5.98
CA SER A 5 -0.42 -20.62 6.74
C SER A 5 0.77 -20.72 5.79
N TYR A 6 1.85 -20.02 6.09
CA TYR A 6 3.12 -20.14 5.40
C TYR A 6 4.18 -20.66 6.37
N ASN A 7 4.88 -21.72 5.98
CA ASN A 7 5.98 -22.30 6.74
C ASN A 7 7.17 -22.54 5.80
N GLY A 8 7.80 -21.44 5.41
CA GLY A 8 8.93 -21.42 4.48
C GLY A 8 9.85 -20.22 4.73
N PRO A 9 10.92 -20.08 3.94
CA PRO A 9 11.84 -18.95 4.06
C PRO A 9 11.13 -17.63 3.74
N VAL A 10 11.52 -16.56 4.42
CA VAL A 10 11.02 -15.20 4.19
C VAL A 10 12.18 -14.34 3.73
N GLU A 11 11.94 -13.54 2.69
CA GLU A 11 12.85 -12.50 2.22
C GLU A 11 12.33 -11.13 2.64
N VAL A 12 13.24 -10.23 3.00
CA VAL A 12 12.94 -8.83 3.33
C VAL A 12 13.54 -7.94 2.27
N ILE A 13 12.69 -7.17 1.61
CA ILE A 13 13.08 -6.21 0.57
C ILE A 13 12.75 -4.80 1.07
N THR A 14 13.75 -3.92 1.03
CA THR A 14 13.57 -2.50 1.34
C THR A 14 13.37 -1.73 0.04
N VAL A 15 12.26 -1.01 -0.07
CA VAL A 15 11.95 -0.17 -1.23
C VAL A 15 12.19 1.29 -0.86
N ALA A 16 13.15 1.93 -1.52
CA ALA A 16 13.31 3.38 -1.48
C ALA A 16 12.46 4.01 -2.58
N VAL A 17 11.78 5.12 -2.27
CA VAL A 17 10.96 5.86 -3.23
C VAL A 17 11.57 7.23 -3.43
N ASP A 18 11.90 7.56 -4.67
CA ASP A 18 12.57 8.81 -4.98
C ASP A 18 11.59 10.01 -5.02
N PRO A 19 12.06 11.24 -4.75
CA PRO A 19 11.21 12.42 -4.82
C PRO A 19 10.55 12.58 -6.19
N GLY A 20 9.21 12.59 -6.19
CA GLY A 20 8.40 12.73 -7.41
C GLY A 20 7.89 11.40 -7.97
N GLU A 21 8.37 10.28 -7.45
CA GLU A 21 7.77 8.98 -7.72
C GLU A 21 6.45 8.80 -6.95
N LYS A 22 5.65 7.84 -7.41
CA LYS A 22 4.40 7.48 -6.76
C LYS A 22 4.58 6.23 -5.94
N LEU A 23 4.27 6.33 -4.64
CA LEU A 23 4.48 5.28 -3.64
C LEU A 23 3.91 3.91 -4.06
N LEU A 24 2.64 3.85 -4.50
CA LEU A 24 2.00 2.58 -4.85
C LEU A 24 2.64 1.95 -6.09
N GLU A 25 2.98 2.75 -7.08
CA GLU A 25 3.65 2.33 -8.30
C GLU A 25 5.07 1.81 -8.01
N SER A 26 5.83 2.47 -7.13
CA SER A 26 7.16 1.99 -6.71
C SER A 26 7.07 0.63 -5.98
N VAL A 27 6.08 0.45 -5.09
CA VAL A 27 5.84 -0.86 -4.45
C VAL A 27 5.47 -1.93 -5.49
N ARG A 28 4.61 -1.59 -6.47
CA ARG A 28 4.24 -2.52 -7.56
C ARG A 28 5.42 -2.88 -8.45
N ALA A 29 6.31 -1.94 -8.71
CA ALA A 29 7.54 -2.17 -9.47
C ALA A 29 8.46 -3.16 -8.73
N ALA A 30 8.71 -2.94 -7.43
CA ALA A 30 9.50 -3.87 -6.62
C ALA A 30 8.88 -5.28 -6.56
N VAL A 31 7.56 -5.36 -6.43
CA VAL A 31 6.82 -6.64 -6.47
C VAL A 31 7.04 -7.38 -7.79
N ALA A 32 7.06 -6.66 -8.92
CA ALA A 32 7.27 -7.25 -10.23
C ALA A 32 8.74 -7.64 -10.46
N GLU A 33 9.68 -6.80 -10.06
CA GLU A 33 11.13 -7.02 -10.19
C GLU A 33 11.60 -8.28 -9.44
N HIS A 34 11.07 -8.50 -8.24
CA HIS A 34 11.43 -9.65 -7.39
C HIS A 34 10.51 -10.88 -7.56
N ASP A 35 9.61 -10.90 -8.56
CA ASP A 35 8.59 -11.96 -8.78
C ASP A 35 7.84 -12.36 -7.49
N ILE A 36 7.48 -11.37 -6.66
CA ILE A 36 6.85 -11.63 -5.36
C ILE A 36 5.42 -12.12 -5.60
N ARG A 37 5.15 -13.42 -5.41
CA ARG A 37 3.80 -13.98 -5.61
C ARG A 37 2.87 -13.72 -4.43
N ASN A 38 3.36 -13.93 -3.22
CA ASN A 38 2.66 -13.66 -1.97
C ASN A 38 3.56 -12.75 -1.14
N GLY A 39 3.03 -11.64 -0.62
CA GLY A 39 3.85 -10.68 0.10
C GLY A 39 3.04 -9.78 1.01
N VAL A 40 3.72 -9.15 1.95
CA VAL A 40 3.14 -8.19 2.87
C VAL A 40 4.05 -6.97 2.96
N VAL A 41 3.47 -5.79 2.86
CA VAL A 41 4.15 -4.55 3.26
C VAL A 41 4.05 -4.50 4.78
N VAL A 42 5.15 -4.86 5.45
CA VAL A 42 5.21 -4.96 6.93
C VAL A 42 5.25 -3.59 7.59
N SER A 43 5.87 -2.61 6.91
CA SER A 43 6.05 -1.25 7.41
C SER A 43 6.44 -0.33 6.26
N GLY A 44 6.05 0.94 6.39
CA GLY A 44 6.54 2.02 5.54
C GLY A 44 6.12 3.36 6.12
N VAL A 45 6.95 4.38 5.88
CA VAL A 45 6.67 5.78 6.18
C VAL A 45 7.03 6.61 4.96
N ALA A 46 6.33 7.71 4.73
CA ALA A 46 6.60 8.59 3.60
C ALA A 46 6.05 10.00 3.82
N THR A 47 6.66 10.97 3.17
CA THR A 47 6.06 12.30 2.98
C THR A 47 5.58 12.40 1.54
N THR A 48 4.30 12.73 1.33
CA THR A 48 3.70 12.86 0.00
C THR A 48 3.38 14.31 -0.31
N LYS A 49 3.51 14.74 -1.57
CA LYS A 49 3.08 16.08 -2.02
C LYS A 49 1.59 16.15 -2.28
N THR A 50 1.02 15.02 -2.71
CA THR A 50 -0.38 14.80 -2.98
C THR A 50 -0.72 13.37 -2.57
N CYS A 51 -1.92 13.15 -2.02
CA CYS A 51 -2.35 11.82 -1.59
C CYS A 51 -3.77 11.57 -2.06
N ARG A 52 -3.97 10.47 -2.81
CA ARG A 52 -5.28 10.03 -3.30
C ARG A 52 -5.71 8.80 -2.51
N MET A 53 -6.81 8.94 -1.77
CA MET A 53 -7.31 7.91 -0.86
C MET A 53 -8.70 7.46 -1.26
N HIS A 54 -8.97 6.18 -1.06
CA HIS A 54 -10.28 5.57 -1.20
C HIS A 54 -10.82 5.23 0.18
N HIS A 55 -12.09 5.50 0.41
CA HIS A 55 -12.81 5.04 1.59
C HIS A 55 -14.27 4.74 1.24
N ILE A 56 -14.94 4.02 2.14
CA ILE A 56 -16.39 3.86 2.10
C ILE A 56 -17.00 5.07 2.81
N GLU A 57 -17.96 5.74 2.17
CA GLU A 57 -18.54 6.99 2.67
C GLU A 57 -19.34 6.79 3.97
N HIS A 58 -20.08 5.70 4.05
CA HIS A 58 -21.01 5.43 5.15
C HIS A 58 -21.17 3.93 5.43
N CYS A 59 -21.77 3.60 6.58
CA CYS A 59 -22.05 2.22 6.99
C CYS A 59 -23.39 1.67 6.49
N ASP A 60 -24.17 2.45 5.72
CA ASP A 60 -25.45 2.01 5.16
C ASP A 60 -25.31 1.06 3.97
N PHE A 61 -26.42 0.40 3.62
CA PHE A 61 -26.51 -0.49 2.46
C PHE A 61 -27.37 0.14 1.35
N PRO A 62 -26.91 0.15 0.08
CA PRO A 62 -25.63 -0.38 -0.43
C PRO A 62 -24.42 0.50 -0.02
N PRO A 63 -23.19 -0.03 0.04
CA PRO A 63 -22.01 0.80 0.32
C PRO A 63 -21.74 1.78 -0.83
N GLU A 64 -21.21 2.95 -0.50
CA GLU A 64 -20.80 3.97 -1.47
C GLU A 64 -19.27 4.18 -1.41
N ASP A 65 -18.60 3.99 -2.55
CA ASP A 65 -17.16 4.19 -2.71
C ASP A 65 -16.84 5.66 -3.00
N THR A 66 -16.03 6.28 -2.14
CA THR A 66 -15.54 7.65 -2.34
C THR A 66 -14.04 7.63 -2.58
N VAL A 67 -13.59 8.44 -3.54
CA VAL A 67 -12.17 8.72 -3.76
C VAL A 67 -11.95 10.22 -3.68
N TYR A 68 -11.03 10.64 -2.80
CA TYR A 68 -10.66 12.05 -2.67
C TYR A 68 -9.15 12.22 -2.74
N SER A 69 -8.74 13.44 -3.10
CA SER A 69 -7.34 13.84 -3.18
C SER A 69 -7.07 14.97 -2.21
N VAL A 70 -5.93 14.89 -1.53
CA VAL A 70 -5.39 16.01 -0.75
C VAL A 70 -4.16 16.55 -1.47
N GLU A 71 -4.25 17.81 -1.89
CA GLU A 71 -3.20 18.54 -2.61
C GLU A 71 -2.36 19.37 -1.63
N ALA A 72 -1.72 18.69 -0.66
CA ALA A 72 -0.87 19.29 0.35
C ALA A 72 0.20 18.28 0.82
N PRO A 73 1.27 18.73 1.51
CA PRO A 73 2.21 17.82 2.16
C PRO A 73 1.52 16.97 3.23
N LEU A 74 1.55 15.64 3.09
CA LEU A 74 1.08 14.71 4.11
C LEU A 74 2.18 13.76 4.56
N GLU A 75 2.31 13.64 5.88
CA GLU A 75 3.07 12.57 6.52
C GLU A 75 2.24 11.29 6.60
N VAL A 76 2.75 10.22 6.02
CA VAL A 76 2.19 8.88 6.07
C VAL A 76 2.91 8.13 7.18
N GLY A 77 2.27 8.04 8.35
CA GLY A 77 2.85 7.41 9.53
C GLY A 77 2.89 5.88 9.48
N SER A 78 2.10 5.25 8.61
CA SER A 78 2.18 3.81 8.37
C SER A 78 1.66 3.44 6.99
N ILE A 79 2.31 2.46 6.37
CA ILE A 79 1.91 1.83 5.11
C ILE A 79 1.89 0.34 5.37
N ASN A 80 0.74 -0.27 5.12
CA ASN A 80 0.52 -1.70 5.30
C ASN A 80 -0.33 -2.22 4.14
N GLY A 81 -0.15 -3.49 3.79
CA GLY A 81 -0.93 -4.11 2.73
C GLY A 81 -0.50 -5.53 2.46
N ILE A 82 -1.36 -6.30 1.82
CA ILE A 82 -1.12 -7.70 1.47
C ILE A 82 -1.24 -7.83 -0.05
N LYS A 83 -0.33 -8.59 -0.65
CA LYS A 83 -0.47 -9.14 -1.99
C LYS A 83 -0.84 -10.62 -1.85
N GLU A 84 -2.04 -10.94 -2.28
CA GLU A 84 -2.58 -12.31 -2.41
C GLU A 84 -2.66 -12.72 -3.88
#